data_AF-A0A087TQ18-F1
#
_entry.id   AF-A0A087TQ18-F1
#
_cell.length_a   1.000
_cell.length_b   1.000
_cell.length_c   1.000
_cell.angle_alpha   90.00
_cell.angle_beta   90.00
_cell.angle_gamma   90.00
#
_symmetry.space_group_name_H-M   'P 1'
#
loop_
_entity.id
_entity.type
_entity.pdbx_description
1 polymer ?
#
loop_
_entity_poly.entity_id
_entity_poly.type
_entity_poly.pdbx_seq_one_letter_code
_entity_poly.pdbx_strand_id
1 'polypeptide(L)'
;MVWQENTRVIVMTTKEIERGKNKCVRYWPDENQTKEVGKFVLKNIAESSTTDYILREFLLTKEECTETRTIYHYHFTAWPDHGVPSDPGCVLNFLHDVNHRQESIPAAGPIVVHCSAGIGRTGTFIVIDMIVDLIKRQGLDCEIDIQRSIQMVRSQRSGMVQTEAQYKFVYLAVQHYIDTLQQRIQAEQKSIQLGREYTNIKYTAEAAGATDPVKVVTNASACATTLSPPTPTMPPLVTRSSCENLKPPVPPRPSPDSIVPRPPDEPLQLYENIPLKDKPLVVPLTASFNIGPPPTIAPPPPPRKS
;
A
#
# COMPACT_ATOMS: atom_id res chain seq x y z
N MET A 1 16.63 -18.83 6.51
CA MET A 1 15.99 -17.66 5.89
C MET A 1 15.53 -16.62 6.91
N VAL A 2 14.35 -16.74 7.55
CA VAL A 2 13.81 -15.68 8.44
C VAL A 2 14.82 -15.23 9.52
N TRP A 3 15.46 -16.18 10.20
CA TRP A 3 16.52 -15.86 11.16
C TRP A 3 17.75 -15.21 10.50
N GLN A 4 18.30 -15.83 9.46
CA GLN A 4 19.57 -15.37 8.88
C GLN A 4 19.49 -13.94 8.31
N GLU A 5 18.34 -13.56 7.72
CA GLU A 5 18.11 -12.26 7.10
C GLU A 5 17.66 -11.20 8.11
N ASN A 6 17.53 -11.55 9.39
CA ASN A 6 16.94 -10.69 10.42
C ASN A 6 15.53 -10.19 10.04
N THR A 7 14.76 -10.97 9.26
CA THR A 7 13.38 -10.64 8.89
C THR A 7 12.52 -10.53 10.13
N ARG A 8 11.74 -9.45 10.21
CA ARG A 8 10.80 -9.19 11.33
C ARG A 8 9.34 -9.25 10.91
N VAL A 9 9.07 -9.12 9.62
CA VAL A 9 7.71 -9.13 9.07
C VAL A 9 7.61 -10.17 7.96
N ILE A 10 6.60 -11.03 8.06
CA ILE A 10 6.24 -12.03 7.06
C ILE A 10 4.85 -11.70 6.54
N VAL A 11 4.68 -11.71 5.22
CA VAL A 11 3.42 -11.47 4.52
C VAL A 11 3.05 -12.73 3.74
N MET A 12 1.98 -13.38 4.18
CA MET A 12 1.38 -14.56 3.54
C MET A 12 0.11 -14.14 2.80
N THR A 13 0.09 -14.29 1.47
CA THR A 13 -1.01 -13.84 0.59
C THR A 13 -1.86 -15.00 0.04
N THR A 14 -1.91 -16.13 0.75
CA THR A 14 -2.70 -17.31 0.36
C THR A 14 -3.25 -17.99 1.58
N LYS A 15 -4.43 -18.59 1.47
CA LYS A 15 -4.89 -19.56 2.48
C LYS A 15 -4.07 -20.84 2.37
N GLU A 16 -4.10 -21.66 3.43
CA GLU A 16 -3.41 -22.96 3.44
C GLU A 16 -3.96 -23.90 2.35
N ILE A 17 -5.29 -23.92 2.21
CA ILE A 17 -6.04 -24.71 1.23
C ILE A 17 -7.03 -23.79 0.51
N GLU A 18 -7.06 -23.87 -0.82
CA GLU A 18 -8.04 -23.17 -1.64
C GLU A 18 -8.63 -24.15 -2.66
N ARG A 19 -9.97 -24.24 -2.71
CA ARG A 19 -10.71 -25.19 -3.58
C ARG A 19 -10.20 -26.63 -3.48
N GLY A 20 -9.88 -27.07 -2.26
CA GLY A 20 -9.38 -28.42 -1.98
C GLY A 20 -7.93 -28.67 -2.40
N LYS A 21 -7.20 -27.66 -2.90
CA LYS A 21 -5.79 -27.76 -3.24
C LYS A 21 -4.92 -27.13 -2.16
N ASN A 22 -3.91 -27.86 -1.72
CA ASN A 22 -2.90 -27.33 -0.80
C ASN A 22 -2.10 -26.22 -1.50
N LYS A 23 -2.06 -25.05 -0.89
CA LYS A 23 -1.32 -23.87 -1.40
C LYS A 23 -0.09 -23.59 -0.54
N CYS A 24 -0.22 -23.69 0.78
CA CYS A 24 0.86 -23.46 1.73
C CYS A 24 0.64 -24.33 2.97
N VAL A 25 1.66 -25.10 3.36
CA VAL A 25 1.61 -25.89 4.60
C VAL A 25 1.84 -24.96 5.78
N ARG A 26 1.06 -25.16 6.84
CA ARG A 26 1.18 -24.41 8.08
C ARG A 26 2.55 -24.61 8.75
N TYR A 27 3.33 -23.54 8.84
CA TYR A 27 4.65 -23.51 9.49
C TYR A 27 4.64 -22.86 10.88
N TRP A 28 3.47 -22.45 11.40
CA TRP A 28 3.32 -21.82 12.71
C TRP A 28 2.45 -22.67 13.66
N PRO A 29 2.63 -22.58 14.99
CA PRO A 29 1.76 -23.25 15.96
C PRO A 29 0.42 -22.52 16.15
N ASP A 30 -0.51 -23.14 16.88
CA ASP A 30 -1.70 -22.44 17.39
C ASP A 30 -1.34 -21.42 18.47
N GLU A 31 -2.27 -20.52 18.78
CA GLU A 31 -2.06 -19.48 19.79
C GLU A 31 -1.67 -20.09 21.14
N ASN A 32 -0.70 -19.47 21.82
CA ASN A 32 -0.09 -19.94 23.08
C ASN A 32 0.67 -21.27 22.99
N GLN A 33 0.84 -21.83 21.80
CA GLN A 33 1.63 -23.05 21.58
C GLN A 33 3.00 -22.75 20.99
N THR A 34 3.86 -23.76 21.04
CA THR A 34 5.23 -23.72 20.54
C THR A 34 5.42 -24.80 19.48
N LYS A 35 6.24 -24.50 18.47
CA LYS A 35 6.66 -25.43 17.43
C LYS A 35 8.17 -25.41 17.30
N GLU A 36 8.79 -26.57 17.39
CA GLU A 36 10.22 -26.77 17.14
C GLU A 36 10.46 -27.00 15.64
N VAL A 37 11.43 -26.30 15.09
CA VAL A 37 11.82 -26.36 13.66
C VAL A 37 13.34 -26.41 13.58
N GLY A 38 13.90 -27.61 13.68
CA GLY A 38 15.34 -27.80 13.80
C GLY A 38 15.85 -27.10 15.06
N LYS A 39 16.86 -26.22 14.92
CA LYS A 39 17.47 -25.47 16.02
C LYS A 39 16.69 -24.23 16.48
N PHE A 40 15.43 -24.11 16.05
CA PHE A 40 14.60 -22.95 16.29
C PHE A 40 13.33 -23.33 17.02
N VAL A 41 12.92 -22.49 17.95
CA VAL A 41 11.69 -22.65 18.70
C VAL A 41 10.81 -21.44 18.40
N LEU A 42 9.65 -21.69 17.80
CA LEU A 42 8.68 -20.67 17.40
C LEU A 42 7.48 -20.76 18.35
N LYS A 43 7.23 -19.72 19.14
CA LYS A 43 6.05 -19.62 20.01
C LYS A 43 5.06 -18.61 19.44
N ASN A 44 3.78 -18.96 19.34
CA ASN A 44 2.73 -18.00 19.01
C ASN A 44 2.25 -17.30 20.28
N ILE A 45 2.54 -16.01 20.40
CA ILE A 45 2.29 -15.23 21.62
C ILE A 45 0.97 -14.45 21.57
N ALA A 46 0.49 -14.14 20.37
CA ALA A 46 -0.78 -13.43 20.19
C ALA A 46 -1.31 -13.64 18.78
N GLU A 47 -2.63 -13.78 18.66
CA GLU A 47 -3.33 -13.77 17.38
C GLU A 47 -4.45 -12.71 17.39
N SER A 48 -4.49 -11.88 16.35
CA SER A 48 -5.56 -10.90 16.12
C SER A 48 -6.05 -11.00 14.68
N SER A 49 -7.33 -10.75 14.46
CA SER A 49 -7.94 -10.85 13.13
C SER A 49 -8.70 -9.57 12.79
N THR A 50 -8.61 -9.18 11.53
CA THR A 50 -9.45 -8.18 10.89
C THR A 50 -10.36 -8.86 9.87
N THR A 51 -11.18 -8.09 9.16
CA THR A 51 -11.99 -8.62 8.06
C THR A 51 -11.14 -9.22 6.95
N ASP A 52 -9.94 -8.66 6.70
CA ASP A 52 -9.14 -8.98 5.51
C ASP A 52 -7.95 -9.90 5.81
N TYR A 53 -7.39 -9.83 7.02
CA TYR A 53 -6.16 -10.54 7.38
C TYR A 53 -6.12 -10.96 8.85
N ILE A 54 -5.22 -11.90 9.14
CA ILE A 54 -4.90 -12.35 10.49
C ILE A 54 -3.46 -11.94 10.79
N LEU A 55 -3.23 -11.24 11.88
CA LEU A 55 -1.92 -10.92 12.41
C LEU A 55 -1.57 -11.89 13.54
N ARG A 56 -0.45 -12.57 13.40
CA ARG A 56 0.14 -13.38 14.46
C ARG A 56 1.45 -12.77 14.91
N GLU A 57 1.67 -12.74 16.22
CA GLU A 57 2.93 -12.38 16.81
C GLU A 57 3.64 -13.64 17.26
N PHE A 58 4.85 -13.83 16.77
CA PHE A 58 5.68 -14.97 17.12
C PHE A 58 6.91 -14.54 17.89
N LEU A 59 7.27 -15.35 18.88
CA LEU A 59 8.56 -15.30 19.54
C LEU A 59 9.44 -16.41 18.96
N LEU A 60 10.47 -16.02 18.22
CA LEU A 60 11.44 -16.93 17.62
C LEU A 60 12.72 -16.92 18.44
N THR A 61 13.10 -18.09 18.95
CA THR A 61 14.39 -18.31 19.63
C THR A 61 15.21 -19.34 18.88
N LYS A 62 16.53 -19.25 19.02
CA LYS A 62 17.49 -20.22 18.49
C LYS A 62 18.15 -20.95 19.65
N GLU A 63 18.28 -22.27 19.54
CA GLU A 63 19.01 -23.07 20.51
C GLU A 63 20.41 -22.50 20.75
N GLU A 64 20.88 -22.61 21.99
CA GLU A 64 22.20 -22.14 22.44
C GLU A 64 22.42 -20.61 22.27
N CYS A 65 21.36 -19.85 22.01
CA CYS A 65 21.39 -18.40 21.87
C CYS A 65 20.41 -17.75 22.85
N THR A 66 20.85 -16.67 23.50
CA THR A 66 19.97 -15.84 24.34
C THR A 66 19.16 -14.84 23.51
N GLU A 67 19.50 -14.67 22.22
CA GLU A 67 18.79 -13.76 21.33
C GLU A 67 17.39 -14.30 21.05
N THR A 68 16.41 -13.43 21.24
CA THR A 68 15.01 -13.69 20.94
C THR A 68 14.51 -12.65 19.96
N ARG A 69 13.70 -13.07 18.99
CA ARG A 69 13.18 -12.19 17.93
C ARG A 69 11.67 -12.28 17.85
N THR A 70 11.01 -11.13 18.01
CA THR A 70 9.60 -11.00 17.66
C THR A 70 9.45 -10.93 16.15
N ILE A 71 8.58 -11.78 15.61
CA ILE A 71 8.23 -11.86 14.19
C ILE A 71 6.74 -11.59 14.04
N TYR A 72 6.37 -10.67 13.16
CA TYR A 72 4.99 -10.32 12.86
C TYR A 72 4.59 -11.01 11.56
N HIS A 73 3.60 -11.89 11.66
CA HIS A 73 3.13 -12.70 10.55
C HIS A 73 1.74 -12.24 10.12
N TYR A 74 1.71 -11.51 9.02
CA TYR A 74 0.52 -10.99 8.37
C TYR A 74 0.00 -12.01 7.35
N HIS A 75 -1.15 -12.61 7.61
CA HIS A 75 -1.81 -13.57 6.73
C HIS A 75 -3.03 -12.93 6.09
N PHE A 76 -2.90 -12.47 4.84
CA PHE A 76 -4.00 -11.89 4.07
C PHE A 76 -4.94 -13.00 3.56
N THR A 77 -6.18 -13.01 4.08
CA THR A 77 -7.15 -14.08 3.85
C THR A 77 -8.26 -13.71 2.86
N ALA A 78 -8.39 -12.42 2.53
CA ALA A 78 -9.42 -11.91 1.61
C ALA A 78 -9.05 -12.07 0.11
N TRP A 79 -7.83 -12.51 -0.24
CA TRP A 79 -7.45 -12.68 -1.65
C TRP A 79 -8.19 -13.87 -2.28
N PRO A 80 -8.96 -13.68 -3.37
CA PRO A 80 -9.69 -14.77 -4.00
C PRO A 80 -8.78 -15.76 -4.75
N ASP A 81 -9.23 -17.02 -4.84
CA ASP A 81 -8.57 -18.03 -5.68
C ASP A 81 -8.77 -17.73 -7.16
N HIS A 82 -7.68 -17.77 -7.93
CA HIS A 82 -7.62 -17.44 -9.36
C HIS A 82 -8.12 -16.03 -9.76
N GLY A 83 -8.11 -15.07 -8.83
CA GLY A 83 -8.54 -13.70 -9.10
C GLY A 83 -7.74 -12.63 -8.36
N VAL A 84 -8.37 -11.46 -8.25
CA VAL A 84 -7.89 -10.30 -7.51
C VAL A 84 -9.01 -9.79 -6.61
N PRO A 85 -8.71 -9.12 -5.48
CA PRO A 85 -9.73 -8.46 -4.68
C PRO A 85 -10.57 -7.49 -5.52
N SER A 86 -11.87 -7.41 -5.26
CA SER A 86 -12.76 -6.48 -5.96
C SER A 86 -12.53 -5.03 -5.55
N ASP A 87 -12.20 -4.82 -4.29
CA ASP A 87 -11.83 -3.53 -3.72
C ASP A 87 -10.31 -3.47 -3.51
N PRO A 88 -9.56 -2.55 -4.15
CA PRO A 88 -8.15 -2.38 -3.88
C PRO A 88 -7.85 -1.83 -2.48
N GLY A 89 -8.83 -1.20 -1.82
CA GLY A 89 -8.69 -0.63 -0.48
C GLY A 89 -8.22 -1.64 0.56
N CYS A 90 -8.71 -2.88 0.51
CA CYS A 90 -8.27 -3.93 1.44
C CYS A 90 -6.76 -4.24 1.33
N VAL A 91 -6.20 -4.24 0.11
CA VAL A 91 -4.76 -4.48 -0.10
C VAL A 91 -3.95 -3.26 0.32
N LEU A 92 -4.44 -2.05 0.02
CA LEU A 92 -3.75 -0.80 0.40
C LEU A 92 -3.70 -0.59 1.92
N ASN A 93 -4.81 -0.89 2.63
CA ASN A 93 -4.85 -0.83 4.09
C ASN A 93 -3.92 -1.87 4.71
N PHE A 94 -3.97 -3.11 4.21
CA PHE A 94 -3.07 -4.16 4.65
C PHE A 94 -1.59 -3.81 4.44
N LEU A 95 -1.25 -3.21 3.30
CA LEU A 95 0.08 -2.73 2.97
C LEU A 95 0.51 -1.59 3.89
N HIS A 96 -0.39 -0.66 4.22
CA HIS A 96 -0.14 0.38 5.20
C HIS A 96 0.26 -0.20 6.56
N ASP A 97 -0.48 -1.18 7.07
CA ASP A 97 -0.21 -1.82 8.36
C ASP A 97 1.11 -2.61 8.37
N VAL A 98 1.40 -3.32 7.28
CA VAL A 98 2.67 -4.05 7.08
C VAL A 98 3.86 -3.09 7.09
N ASN A 99 3.78 -2.00 6.32
CA ASN A 99 4.89 -1.04 6.21
C ASN A 99 5.08 -0.28 7.52
N HIS A 100 3.99 0.15 8.16
CA HIS A 100 4.05 0.79 9.47
C HIS A 100 4.76 -0.11 10.49
N ARG A 101 4.45 -1.41 10.49
CA ARG A 101 5.14 -2.37 11.36
C ARG A 101 6.61 -2.51 11.01
N GLN A 102 6.96 -2.64 9.74
CA GLN A 102 8.36 -2.75 9.30
C GLN A 102 9.16 -1.51 9.73
N GLU A 103 8.62 -0.31 9.52
CA GLU A 103 9.25 0.96 9.88
C GLU A 103 9.41 1.12 11.41
N SER A 104 8.50 0.56 12.20
CA SER A 104 8.56 0.63 13.67
C SER A 104 9.68 -0.19 14.31
N ILE A 105 10.36 -1.06 13.54
CA ILE A 105 11.38 -1.99 14.05
C ILE A 105 12.75 -1.58 13.53
N PRO A 106 13.62 -0.98 14.38
CA PRO A 106 14.96 -0.57 13.98
C PRO A 106 15.78 -1.76 13.46
N ALA A 107 16.51 -1.53 12.37
CA ALA A 107 17.39 -2.51 11.74
C ALA A 107 16.71 -3.84 11.36
N ALA A 108 15.39 -3.85 11.15
CA ALA A 108 14.69 -5.00 10.60
C ALA A 108 15.25 -5.36 9.21
N GLY A 109 15.46 -6.66 8.99
CA GLY A 109 15.78 -7.19 7.66
C GLY A 109 14.61 -7.12 6.69
N PRO A 110 14.77 -7.64 5.46
CA PRO A 110 13.74 -7.56 4.42
C PRO A 110 12.45 -8.27 4.85
N ILE A 111 11.31 -7.72 4.39
CA ILE A 111 9.99 -8.34 4.51
C ILE A 111 9.99 -9.61 3.65
N VAL A 112 9.56 -10.73 4.22
CA VAL A 112 9.35 -11.97 3.47
C VAL A 112 7.92 -12.00 2.97
N VAL A 113 7.70 -11.92 1.66
CA VAL A 113 6.37 -12.04 1.05
C VAL A 113 6.26 -13.39 0.31
N HIS A 114 5.22 -14.16 0.58
CA HIS A 114 4.96 -15.39 -0.15
C HIS A 114 3.46 -15.64 -0.41
N CYS A 115 3.20 -16.56 -1.33
CA CYS A 115 1.87 -17.15 -1.56
C CYS A 115 2.04 -18.68 -1.62
N SER A 116 1.62 -19.31 -2.73
CA SER A 116 1.90 -20.72 -3.02
C SER A 116 3.23 -20.86 -3.81
N ALA A 117 3.23 -20.50 -5.10
CA ALA A 117 4.46 -20.51 -5.93
C ALA A 117 5.36 -19.27 -5.73
N GLY A 118 4.87 -18.25 -5.00
CA GLY A 118 5.62 -17.04 -4.70
C GLY A 118 5.86 -16.11 -5.89
N ILE A 119 4.94 -16.05 -6.86
CA ILE A 119 5.12 -15.22 -8.08
C ILE A 119 3.89 -14.40 -8.50
N GLY A 120 2.68 -14.95 -8.41
CA GLY A 120 1.44 -14.24 -8.77
C GLY A 120 1.07 -13.14 -7.76
N ARG A 121 0.35 -13.51 -6.70
CA ARG A 121 -0.08 -12.59 -5.63
C ARG A 121 1.10 -11.89 -4.95
N THR A 122 2.19 -12.63 -4.73
CA THR A 122 3.46 -12.10 -4.21
C THR A 122 4.00 -10.98 -5.08
N GLY A 123 4.08 -11.17 -6.40
CA GLY A 123 4.55 -10.13 -7.31
C GLY A 123 3.62 -8.93 -7.37
N THR A 124 2.30 -9.16 -7.37
CA THR A 124 1.31 -8.08 -7.35
C THR A 124 1.44 -7.23 -6.09
N PHE A 125 1.54 -7.86 -4.91
CA PHE A 125 1.71 -7.15 -3.64
C PHE A 125 3.00 -6.32 -3.62
N ILE A 126 4.14 -6.93 -3.99
CA ILE A 126 5.44 -6.25 -4.01
C ILE A 126 5.45 -5.06 -4.99
N VAL A 127 4.90 -5.22 -6.19
CA VAL A 127 4.88 -4.12 -7.18
C VAL A 127 4.03 -2.95 -6.70
N ILE A 128 2.87 -3.21 -6.10
CA ILE A 128 2.04 -2.15 -5.53
C ILE A 128 2.80 -1.42 -4.42
N ASP A 129 3.46 -2.15 -3.53
CA ASP A 129 4.27 -1.59 -2.45
C ASP A 129 5.39 -0.67 -2.95
N MET A 130 6.15 -1.13 -3.94
CA MET A 130 7.22 -0.35 -4.55
C MET A 130 6.73 0.95 -5.19
N ILE A 131 5.57 0.92 -5.85
CA ILE A 131 5.01 2.11 -6.50
C ILE A 131 4.42 3.07 -5.45
N VAL A 132 3.73 2.55 -4.44
CA VAL A 132 3.21 3.37 -3.33
C VAL A 132 4.36 4.07 -2.59
N ASP A 133 5.46 3.35 -2.34
CA ASP A 133 6.66 3.91 -1.75
C ASP A 133 7.34 4.97 -2.64
N LEU A 134 7.38 4.75 -3.96
CA LEU A 134 7.85 5.77 -4.93
C LEU A 134 7.03 7.06 -4.80
N ILE A 135 5.69 6.96 -4.81
CA ILE A 135 4.79 8.10 -4.66
C ILE A 135 4.99 8.80 -3.32
N LYS A 136 5.16 8.05 -2.22
CA LYS A 136 5.41 8.62 -0.89
C LYS A 136 6.70 9.43 -0.84
N ARG A 137 7.76 8.96 -1.51
CA ARG A 137 9.08 9.60 -1.50
C ARG A 137 9.18 10.79 -2.46
N GLN A 138 8.52 10.71 -3.62
CA GLN A 138 8.68 11.69 -4.71
C GLN A 138 7.46 12.62 -4.88
N GLY A 139 6.33 12.32 -4.24
CA GLY A 139 5.08 13.07 -4.38
C GLY A 139 4.21 12.59 -5.55
N LEU A 140 3.07 13.26 -5.72
CA LEU A 140 2.06 12.91 -6.73
C LEU A 140 2.50 13.18 -8.17
N ASP A 141 3.50 14.06 -8.37
CA ASP A 141 4.00 14.43 -9.70
C ASP A 141 5.07 13.46 -10.23
N CYS A 142 5.35 12.36 -9.52
CA CYS A 142 6.35 11.38 -9.97
C CYS A 142 5.88 10.58 -11.19
N GLU A 143 6.83 10.20 -12.05
CA GLU A 143 6.53 9.34 -13.19
C GLU A 143 6.37 7.88 -12.73
N ILE A 144 5.22 7.28 -13.06
CA ILE A 144 4.89 5.90 -12.71
C ILE A 144 4.83 5.06 -13.99
N ASP A 145 5.75 4.11 -14.11
CA ASP A 145 5.74 3.10 -15.17
C ASP A 145 5.53 1.70 -14.58
N ILE A 146 4.26 1.27 -14.52
CA ILE A 146 3.88 -0.05 -13.99
C ILE A 146 4.51 -1.19 -14.80
N GLN A 147 4.59 -1.06 -16.13
CA GLN A 147 5.17 -2.10 -16.98
C GLN A 147 6.65 -2.29 -16.65
N ARG A 148 7.40 -1.19 -16.54
CA ARG A 148 8.83 -1.23 -16.21
C ARG A 148 9.06 -1.73 -14.79
N SER A 149 8.26 -1.32 -13.80
CA SER A 149 8.34 -1.87 -12.45
C SER A 149 8.11 -3.39 -12.42
N ILE A 150 7.15 -3.90 -13.21
CA ILE A 150 6.92 -5.35 -13.32
C ILE A 150 8.08 -6.06 -14.02
N GLN A 151 8.62 -5.50 -15.11
CA GLN A 151 9.80 -6.05 -15.78
C GLN A 151 11.01 -6.11 -14.84
N MET A 152 11.21 -5.08 -14.02
CA MET A 152 12.28 -5.01 -13.04
C MET A 152 12.15 -6.06 -11.93
N VAL A 153 10.95 -6.33 -11.40
CA VAL A 153 10.80 -7.44 -10.42
C VAL A 153 10.94 -8.81 -11.08
N ARG A 154 10.58 -8.94 -12.37
CA ARG A 154 10.73 -10.17 -13.15
C ARG A 154 12.19 -10.53 -13.43
N SER A 155 13.09 -9.54 -13.50
CA SER A 155 14.53 -9.81 -13.65
C SER A 155 15.16 -10.39 -12.37
N GLN A 156 14.54 -10.16 -11.21
CA GLN A 156 15.00 -10.70 -9.92
C GLN A 156 14.33 -12.05 -9.61
N ARG A 157 13.07 -12.26 -10.01
CA ARG A 157 12.36 -13.53 -9.90
C ARG A 157 11.44 -13.72 -11.10
N SER A 158 11.64 -14.78 -11.88
CA SER A 158 10.84 -15.02 -13.09
C SER A 158 9.35 -15.21 -12.75
N GLY A 159 8.48 -14.72 -13.64
CA GLY A 159 7.03 -14.93 -13.55
C GLY A 159 6.28 -14.07 -12.52
N MET A 160 6.92 -13.05 -11.94
CA MET A 160 6.26 -12.09 -11.03
C MET A 160 5.09 -11.39 -11.73
N VAL A 161 3.93 -11.33 -11.06
CA VAL A 161 2.64 -10.90 -11.63
C VAL A 161 2.25 -11.80 -12.81
N GLN A 162 1.45 -12.83 -12.55
CA GLN A 162 1.23 -13.93 -13.52
C GLN A 162 0.10 -13.69 -14.51
N THR A 163 -0.97 -13.02 -14.09
CA THR A 163 -2.21 -12.94 -14.86
C THR A 163 -2.53 -11.52 -15.30
N GLU A 164 -3.28 -11.38 -16.38
CA GLU A 164 -3.79 -10.08 -16.83
C GLU A 164 -4.63 -9.39 -15.76
N ALA A 165 -5.46 -10.15 -15.02
CA ALA A 165 -6.26 -9.62 -13.91
C ALA A 165 -5.37 -9.00 -12.81
N GLN A 166 -4.26 -9.66 -12.47
CA GLN A 166 -3.28 -9.13 -11.52
C GLN A 166 -2.59 -7.88 -12.05
N TYR A 167 -2.22 -7.85 -13.33
CA TYR A 167 -1.63 -6.68 -13.97
C TYR A 167 -2.59 -5.48 -13.91
N LYS A 168 -3.86 -5.67 -14.32
CA LYS A 168 -4.92 -4.65 -14.22
C LYS A 168 -5.15 -4.20 -12.77
N PHE A 169 -5.09 -5.12 -11.82
CA PHE A 169 -5.26 -4.79 -10.41
C PHE A 169 -4.15 -3.89 -9.86
N VAL A 170 -2.91 -4.00 -10.35
CA VAL A 170 -1.84 -3.03 -9.99
C VAL A 170 -2.26 -1.61 -10.39
N TYR A 171 -2.78 -1.42 -11.62
CA TYR A 171 -3.29 -0.11 -12.05
C TYR A 171 -4.42 0.39 -11.14
N LEU A 172 -5.41 -0.47 -10.85
CA LEU A 172 -6.54 -0.10 -10.01
C LEU A 172 -6.11 0.29 -8.59
N ALA A 173 -5.16 -0.45 -7.99
CA ALA A 173 -4.66 -0.16 -6.66
C ALA A 173 -3.84 1.13 -6.62
N VAL A 174 -2.96 1.35 -7.60
CA VAL A 174 -2.16 2.59 -7.69
C VAL A 174 -3.06 3.80 -7.92
N GLN A 175 -4.03 3.70 -8.83
CA GLN A 175 -5.01 4.75 -9.07
C GLN A 175 -5.81 5.08 -7.79
N HIS A 176 -6.36 4.05 -7.13
CA HIS A 176 -7.12 4.26 -5.90
C HIS A 176 -6.28 4.92 -4.81
N TYR A 177 -5.00 4.54 -4.68
CA TYR A 177 -4.07 5.18 -3.75
C TYR A 177 -3.87 6.68 -4.06
N ILE A 178 -3.62 7.02 -5.33
CA ILE A 178 -3.46 8.40 -5.79
C ILE A 178 -4.72 9.22 -5.51
N ASP A 179 -5.89 8.71 -5.89
CA ASP A 179 -7.17 9.40 -5.69
C ASP A 179 -7.41 9.67 -4.21
N THR A 180 -7.13 8.69 -3.35
CA THR A 180 -7.28 8.81 -1.89
C THR A 180 -6.32 9.85 -1.32
N LEU A 181 -5.06 9.85 -1.77
CA LEU A 181 -4.05 10.80 -1.33
C LEU A 181 -4.38 12.23 -1.77
N GLN A 182 -4.82 12.41 -3.02
CA GLN A 182 -5.25 13.70 -3.54
C GLN A 182 -6.46 14.25 -2.76
N GLN A 183 -7.45 13.41 -2.46
CA GLN A 183 -8.59 13.80 -1.64
C GLN A 183 -8.16 14.23 -0.22
N ARG A 184 -7.23 13.51 0.41
CA ARG A 184 -6.68 13.87 1.74
C ARG A 184 -5.99 15.24 1.69
N ILE A 185 -5.13 15.49 0.70
CA ILE A 185 -4.43 16.77 0.54
C ILE A 185 -5.43 17.91 0.33
N GLN A 186 -6.44 17.73 -0.53
CA GLN A 186 -7.47 18.73 -0.76
C GLN A 186 -8.32 19.01 0.48
N ALA A 187 -8.66 17.98 1.26
CA ALA A 187 -9.40 18.13 2.51
C ALA A 187 -8.60 18.90 3.57
N GLU A 188 -7.30 18.63 3.67
CA GLU A 188 -6.39 19.35 4.57
C GLU A 188 -6.27 20.83 4.16
N GLN A 189 -6.10 21.12 2.87
CA GLN A 189 -6.07 22.50 2.35
C GLN A 189 -7.37 23.26 2.65
N LYS A 190 -8.53 22.63 2.41
CA LYS A 190 -9.84 23.21 2.74
C LYS A 190 -9.98 23.47 4.24
N SER A 191 -9.54 22.53 5.08
CA SER A 191 -9.56 22.67 6.54
C SER A 191 -8.70 23.85 7.01
N ILE A 192 -7.49 23.98 6.47
CA ILE A 192 -6.57 25.10 6.76
C ILE A 192 -7.18 26.43 6.32
N GLN A 193 -7.79 26.48 5.14
CA GLN A 193 -8.43 27.69 4.62
C GLN A 193 -9.61 28.12 5.50
N LEU A 194 -10.50 27.19 5.83
CA LEU A 194 -11.63 27.46 6.73
C LEU A 194 -11.14 27.91 8.12
N GLY A 195 -10.12 27.26 8.68
CA GLY A 195 -9.53 27.67 9.96
C GLY A 195 -8.98 29.11 9.93
N ARG A 196 -8.34 29.52 8.83
CA ARG A 196 -7.90 30.91 8.61
C ARG A 196 -9.06 31.89 8.51
N GLU A 197 -10.14 31.50 7.83
CA GLU A 197 -11.35 32.31 7.71
C GLU A 197 -12.03 32.53 9.09
N TYR A 198 -12.10 31.50 9.94
CA TYR A 198 -12.61 31.64 11.32
C TYR A 198 -11.76 32.59 12.18
N THR A 199 -10.43 32.59 12.03
CA THR A 199 -9.56 33.53 12.76
C THR A 199 -9.62 34.98 12.26
N ASN A 200 -10.13 35.21 11.05
CA ASN A 200 -10.20 36.53 10.43
C ASN A 200 -11.54 37.27 10.66
N ILE A 201 -12.45 36.72 11.47
CA ILE A 201 -13.66 37.43 11.89
C ILE A 201 -13.27 38.53 12.86
N LYS A 202 -12.99 39.74 12.32
CA LYS A 202 -13.07 40.97 13.11
C LYS A 202 -14.54 41.18 13.46
N TYR A 203 -14.86 41.19 14.75
CA TYR A 203 -16.12 41.78 15.23
C TYR A 203 -16.16 43.23 14.77
N THR A 204 -16.89 43.53 13.70
CA THR A 204 -17.34 44.89 13.40
C THR A 204 -18.38 45.26 14.44
N ALA A 205 -17.93 45.62 15.63
CA ALA A 205 -18.74 46.36 16.57
C ALA A 205 -18.81 47.79 16.06
N GLU A 206 -19.84 48.12 15.28
CA GLU A 206 -20.32 49.50 15.15
C GLU A 206 -21.67 49.54 14.43
N ALA A 207 -22.72 49.88 15.19
CA ALA A 207 -23.66 50.95 14.83
C ALA A 207 -24.79 51.08 15.87
N ALA A 208 -24.64 52.07 16.76
CA ALA A 208 -25.66 52.94 17.39
C ALA A 208 -25.04 53.46 18.69
N GLY A 209 -24.48 54.66 18.78
CA GLY A 209 -25.09 55.94 18.41
C GLY A 209 -25.59 56.62 19.69
N ALA A 210 -24.72 57.38 20.37
CA ALA A 210 -25.02 58.56 21.20
C ALA A 210 -23.81 58.94 22.06
N THR A 211 -23.26 60.13 21.82
CA THR A 211 -22.40 60.85 22.77
C THR A 211 -23.22 61.96 23.41
N ASP A 212 -23.38 61.91 24.73
CA ASP A 212 -23.36 63.08 25.63
C ASP A 212 -22.83 62.63 27.00
N PRO A 213 -21.98 63.40 27.71
CA PRO A 213 -21.24 62.87 28.85
C PRO A 213 -21.78 63.27 30.23
N VAL A 214 -21.42 62.43 31.21
CA VAL A 214 -21.30 62.65 32.67
C VAL A 214 -22.55 62.46 33.55
N LYS A 215 -22.61 61.35 34.32
CA LYS A 215 -22.34 61.31 35.78
C LYS A 215 -22.37 59.88 36.36
N VAL A 216 -21.55 59.74 37.40
CA VAL A 216 -21.04 58.55 38.11
C VAL A 216 -22.10 57.89 39.00
N VAL A 217 -21.95 56.57 39.32
CA VAL A 217 -21.89 55.97 40.68
C VAL A 217 -22.31 54.46 40.73
N THR A 218 -21.38 53.66 41.29
CA THR A 218 -21.43 52.37 42.05
C THR A 218 -21.74 50.98 41.43
N ASN A 219 -20.76 50.09 41.68
CA ASN A 219 -20.80 48.73 42.21
C ASN A 219 -21.79 47.69 41.65
N ALA A 220 -21.27 46.58 41.10
CA ALA A 220 -21.06 45.33 41.86
C ALA A 220 -20.59 44.16 40.96
N SER A 221 -19.77 43.31 41.60
CA SER A 221 -19.26 41.97 41.28
C SER A 221 -20.15 41.02 40.47
N ALA A 222 -19.57 40.29 39.50
CA ALA A 222 -19.58 38.81 39.47
C ALA A 222 -18.72 38.21 38.33
N CYS A 223 -17.68 37.49 38.76
CA CYS A 223 -17.08 36.25 38.25
C CYS A 223 -17.33 35.78 36.79
N ALA A 224 -16.25 35.61 36.03
CA ALA A 224 -16.15 34.59 34.97
C ALA A 224 -14.75 33.94 35.00
N THR A 225 -14.72 32.65 35.33
CA THR A 225 -13.53 31.80 35.27
C THR A 225 -13.59 30.97 34.00
N THR A 226 -12.63 31.13 33.09
CA THR A 226 -12.32 30.11 32.08
C THR A 226 -10.81 30.00 31.92
N LEU A 227 -10.31 28.83 32.31
CA LEU A 227 -8.92 28.39 32.27
C LEU A 227 -8.56 27.92 30.84
N SER A 228 -7.42 28.36 30.33
CA SER A 228 -6.77 27.82 29.12
C SER A 228 -5.64 26.86 29.52
N PRO A 229 -5.47 25.69 28.88
CA PRO A 229 -4.31 24.82 29.09
C PRO A 229 -3.08 25.21 28.22
N PRO A 230 -1.86 24.77 28.61
CA PRO A 230 -0.60 25.41 28.25
C PRO A 230 0.15 24.80 27.04
N THR A 231 0.96 25.64 26.40
CA THR A 231 1.95 25.32 25.35
C THR A 231 3.24 24.72 25.94
N PRO A 232 3.90 23.72 25.32
CA PRO A 232 5.15 23.17 25.84
C PRO A 232 6.39 23.97 25.38
N THR A 233 7.27 24.20 26.35
CA THR A 233 8.56 24.90 26.27
C THR A 233 9.68 23.95 25.80
N MET A 234 10.54 24.39 24.86
CA MET A 234 11.79 23.70 24.48
C MET A 234 13.02 24.34 25.17
N PRO A 235 14.07 23.56 25.50
CA PRO A 235 15.26 24.04 26.21
C PRO A 235 16.31 24.72 25.29
N PRO A 236 17.29 25.46 25.85
CA PRO A 236 18.09 26.43 25.11
C PRO A 236 19.30 25.82 24.36
N LEU A 237 19.63 26.47 23.25
CA LEU A 237 20.72 26.18 22.33
C LEU A 237 22.06 26.72 22.85
N VAL A 238 23.09 25.87 22.89
CA VAL A 238 24.47 26.22 23.22
C VAL A 238 25.15 26.85 22.00
N THR A 239 25.81 27.99 22.21
CA THR A 239 26.57 28.76 21.23
C THR A 239 27.92 28.11 20.90
N ARG A 240 28.30 28.09 19.61
CA ARG A 240 29.71 28.13 19.18
C ARG A 240 29.88 28.73 17.78
N SER A 241 30.60 29.84 17.76
CA SER A 241 31.59 30.34 16.78
C SER A 241 31.31 30.34 15.27
N SER A 242 31.40 31.55 14.74
CA SER A 242 31.63 32.00 13.36
C SER A 242 32.65 31.19 12.56
N CYS A 243 32.42 31.03 11.25
CA CYS A 243 33.43 31.08 10.17
C CYS A 243 32.78 31.22 8.78
N GLU A 244 33.08 32.34 8.13
CA GLU A 244 33.36 32.64 6.71
C GLU A 244 32.58 31.97 5.55
N ASN A 245 32.09 32.85 4.67
CA ASN A 245 31.58 32.58 3.33
C ASN A 245 32.64 31.91 2.43
N LEU A 246 32.39 30.67 1.99
CA LEU A 246 33.04 30.08 0.83
C LEU A 246 31.99 29.50 -0.14
N LYS A 247 32.09 29.91 -1.40
CA LYS A 247 31.22 29.57 -2.54
C LYS A 247 31.35 28.08 -2.90
N PRO A 248 30.28 27.38 -3.34
CA PRO A 248 30.37 25.96 -3.67
C PRO A 248 31.17 25.70 -4.97
N PRO A 249 31.90 24.58 -5.08
CA PRO A 249 32.66 24.24 -6.27
C PRO A 249 31.75 23.69 -7.39
N VAL A 250 32.09 24.04 -8.63
CA VAL A 250 31.44 23.60 -9.88
C VAL A 250 31.85 22.15 -10.19
N PRO A 251 30.92 21.25 -10.59
CA PRO A 251 31.28 19.88 -10.97
C PRO A 251 32.06 19.84 -12.30
N PRO A 252 33.02 18.92 -12.48
CA PRO A 252 33.79 18.83 -13.71
C PRO A 252 32.94 18.28 -14.87
N ARG A 253 33.18 18.86 -16.06
CA ARG A 253 32.59 18.48 -17.35
C ARG A 253 33.06 17.07 -17.76
N PRO A 254 32.21 16.18 -18.29
CA PRO A 254 32.64 14.87 -18.76
C PRO A 254 33.52 14.98 -20.01
N SER A 255 34.59 14.19 -20.04
CA SER A 255 35.51 14.01 -21.17
C SER A 255 34.86 13.19 -22.31
N PRO A 256 35.25 13.40 -23.57
CA PRO A 256 34.57 12.83 -24.73
C PRO A 256 35.09 11.43 -25.05
N ASP A 257 34.91 10.44 -24.17
CA ASP A 257 35.28 9.04 -24.46
C ASP A 257 34.36 8.05 -23.71
N SER A 258 33.06 8.11 -24.00
CA SER A 258 32.10 7.09 -23.55
C SER A 258 31.03 6.86 -24.62
N ILE A 259 31.49 6.39 -25.79
CA ILE A 259 30.60 5.80 -26.79
C ILE A 259 30.34 4.35 -26.34
N VAL A 260 29.20 4.12 -25.70
CA VAL A 260 28.70 2.76 -25.47
C VAL A 260 28.19 2.22 -26.81
N PRO A 261 28.64 1.05 -27.29
CA PRO A 261 28.13 0.49 -28.55
C PRO A 261 26.64 0.14 -28.44
N ARG A 262 25.87 0.50 -29.47
CA ARG A 262 24.48 0.08 -29.67
C ARG A 262 24.44 -1.46 -29.80
N PRO A 263 23.53 -2.18 -29.11
CA PRO A 263 23.40 -3.62 -29.30
C PRO A 263 22.87 -3.94 -30.72
N PRO A 264 23.31 -5.06 -31.33
CA PRO A 264 22.93 -5.43 -32.70
C PRO A 264 21.45 -5.82 -32.79
N ASP A 265 20.83 -5.47 -33.92
CA ASP A 265 19.48 -5.93 -34.29
C ASP A 265 19.52 -7.45 -34.52
N GLU A 266 18.91 -8.23 -33.64
CA GLU A 266 18.78 -9.68 -33.86
C GLU A 266 17.49 -10.04 -34.64
N PRO A 267 17.58 -11.00 -35.59
CA PRO A 267 16.51 -11.33 -36.51
C PRO A 267 15.39 -12.18 -35.87
N LEU A 268 14.16 -11.87 -36.28
CA LEU A 268 12.91 -12.59 -36.02
C LEU A 268 12.95 -14.05 -36.52
N GLN A 269 13.62 -14.97 -35.83
CA GLN A 269 13.56 -16.41 -36.15
C GLN A 269 13.62 -17.35 -34.92
N LEU A 270 12.90 -17.03 -33.84
CA LEU A 270 12.75 -17.95 -32.70
C LEU A 270 11.29 -18.28 -32.32
N TYR A 271 10.39 -18.23 -33.31
CA TYR A 271 8.99 -18.69 -33.18
C TYR A 271 8.52 -19.60 -34.33
N GLU A 272 9.44 -20.24 -35.04
CA GLU A 272 9.09 -21.40 -35.87
C GLU A 272 9.42 -22.65 -35.08
N ASN A 273 8.38 -23.33 -34.56
CA ASN A 273 8.28 -24.76 -34.21
C ASN A 273 7.34 -24.99 -33.01
N ILE A 274 6.10 -24.50 -33.11
CA ILE A 274 4.99 -24.98 -32.27
C ILE A 274 3.94 -25.59 -33.21
N PRO A 275 3.58 -26.88 -33.07
CA PRO A 275 2.59 -27.53 -33.93
C PRO A 275 1.18 -26.93 -33.73
N LEU A 276 0.62 -26.33 -34.78
CA LEU A 276 -0.78 -25.92 -34.83
C LEU A 276 -1.66 -27.15 -35.11
N LYS A 277 -2.46 -27.57 -34.12
CA LYS A 277 -3.54 -28.54 -34.32
C LYS A 277 -4.74 -27.88 -35.01
N ASP A 278 -5.10 -28.46 -36.15
CA ASP A 278 -6.41 -28.54 -36.83
C ASP A 278 -7.28 -27.27 -36.93
N LYS A 279 -7.32 -26.70 -38.14
CA LYS A 279 -8.39 -25.80 -38.62
C LYS A 279 -9.59 -26.61 -39.13
N PRO A 280 -10.84 -26.24 -38.85
CA PRO A 280 -11.97 -26.67 -39.66
C PRO A 280 -12.15 -25.76 -40.89
N LEU A 281 -12.64 -26.39 -41.95
CA LEU A 281 -12.79 -25.90 -43.31
C LEU A 281 -13.73 -24.69 -43.45
N VAL A 282 -13.35 -23.78 -44.34
CA VAL A 282 -14.12 -22.64 -44.82
C VAL A 282 -15.31 -23.14 -45.65
N VAL A 283 -16.53 -22.72 -45.31
CA VAL A 283 -17.74 -22.88 -46.14
C VAL A 283 -18.07 -21.54 -46.80
N PRO A 284 -18.35 -21.46 -48.12
CA PRO A 284 -18.60 -20.19 -48.80
C PRO A 284 -19.98 -19.59 -48.44
N LEU A 285 -19.99 -18.27 -48.22
CA LEU A 285 -21.16 -17.42 -48.04
C LEU A 285 -22.05 -17.43 -49.29
N THR A 286 -23.20 -18.11 -49.24
CA THR A 286 -24.46 -17.72 -49.90
C THR A 286 -25.62 -18.58 -49.38
N ALA A 287 -26.21 -18.20 -48.25
CA ALA A 287 -27.54 -18.66 -47.87
C ALA A 287 -28.19 -17.63 -46.93
N SER A 288 -29.24 -16.99 -47.43
CA SER A 288 -30.15 -16.11 -46.71
C SER A 288 -30.85 -16.87 -45.58
N PHE A 289 -30.43 -16.64 -44.34
CA PHE A 289 -31.18 -17.12 -43.17
C PHE A 289 -32.25 -16.11 -42.77
N ASN A 290 -33.49 -16.53 -42.98
CA ASN A 290 -34.72 -15.85 -42.63
C ASN A 290 -34.87 -15.87 -41.10
N ILE A 291 -34.59 -14.74 -40.43
CA ILE A 291 -34.82 -14.59 -38.99
C ILE A 291 -36.31 -14.26 -38.80
N GLY A 292 -37.08 -15.25 -38.34
CA GLY A 292 -38.46 -15.03 -37.89
C GLY A 292 -38.53 -14.08 -36.68
N PRO A 293 -39.68 -13.44 -36.42
CA PRO A 293 -39.79 -12.41 -35.40
C PRO A 293 -39.57 -12.98 -33.98
N PRO A 294 -39.05 -12.18 -33.04
CA PRO A 294 -38.73 -12.64 -31.69
C PRO A 294 -40.00 -12.93 -30.87
N PRO A 295 -39.96 -13.90 -29.94
CA PRO A 295 -41.11 -14.20 -29.08
C PRO A 295 -41.38 -13.08 -28.07
N THR A 296 -42.65 -12.65 -28.02
CA THR A 296 -43.21 -11.54 -27.24
C THR A 296 -43.82 -12.01 -25.92
N ILE A 297 -43.05 -12.62 -25.02
CA ILE A 297 -43.53 -12.90 -23.65
C ILE A 297 -42.42 -12.64 -22.63
N ALA A 298 -42.63 -11.65 -21.75
CA ALA A 298 -41.76 -11.35 -20.62
C ALA A 298 -41.95 -12.39 -19.49
N PRO A 299 -40.89 -12.77 -18.75
CA PRO A 299 -41.00 -13.73 -17.64
C PRO A 299 -41.72 -13.12 -16.42
N PRO A 300 -42.45 -13.94 -15.64
CA PRO A 300 -43.22 -13.46 -14.49
C PRO A 300 -42.32 -13.06 -13.29
N PRO A 301 -42.77 -12.13 -12.44
CA PRO A 301 -42.01 -11.66 -11.28
C PRO A 301 -41.97 -12.69 -10.14
N PRO A 302 -40.92 -12.66 -9.29
CA PRO A 302 -40.73 -13.61 -8.18
C PRO A 302 -41.74 -13.41 -7.03
N PRO A 303 -42.04 -14.47 -6.26
CA PRO A 303 -43.04 -14.43 -5.20
C PRO A 303 -42.60 -13.58 -3.99
N ARG A 304 -43.55 -12.86 -3.39
CA ARG A 304 -43.35 -12.05 -2.19
C ARG A 304 -43.17 -12.97 -0.96
N LYS A 305 -42.16 -12.69 -0.15
CA LYS A 305 -41.91 -13.37 1.13
C LYS A 305 -43.00 -13.01 2.13
N SER A 306 -43.60 -14.02 2.76
CA SER A 306 -44.40 -13.93 3.99
C SER A 306 -43.52 -13.65 5.20
#